data_AF-A0A3D4PBN1-F1
#
_entry.id   AF-A0A3D4PBN1-F1
#
_cell.length_a   1.000
_cell.length_b   1.000
_cell.length_c   1.000
_cell.angle_alpha   90.00
_cell.angle_beta   90.00
_cell.angle_gamma   90.00
#
_symmetry.space_group_name_H-M   'P 1'
#
loop_
_entity.id
_entity.type
_entity.pdbx_description
1 polymer ?
#
loop_
_entity_poly.entity_id
_entity_poly.type
_entity_poly.pdbx_seq_one_letter_code
_entity_poly.pdbx_strand_id
1 'polypeptide(L)' 'MNWDQIKGKWKQTKGQAQQKWGDLTDDDLDKIDGRREELVGVIQERYGKGKEEAEREVKEFESSCNC' A
#
# COMPACT_ATOMS: atom_id res chain seq x y z
N MET A 1 0.29 -13.00 3.72
CA MET A 1 0.73 -12.57 5.07
C MET A 1 -0.36 -11.73 5.73
N ASN A 2 -0.35 -11.54 7.06
CA ASN A 2 -1.23 -10.57 7.72
C ASN A 2 -0.69 -9.15 7.53
N TRP A 3 -1.57 -8.15 7.43
CA TRP A 3 -1.19 -6.74 7.36
C TRP A 3 -0.24 -6.29 8.47
N ASP A 4 -0.38 -6.84 9.68
CA ASP A 4 0.53 -6.59 10.82
C ASP A 4 2.00 -6.90 10.49
N GLN A 5 2.26 -7.95 9.71
CA GLN A 5 3.62 -8.30 9.28
C GLN A 5 4.13 -7.33 8.23
N ILE A 6 3.25 -6.85 7.34
CA ILE A 6 3.59 -5.84 6.32
C ILE A 6 3.92 -4.53 7.00
N LYS A 7 3.16 -4.13 8.03
CA LYS A 7 3.46 -2.96 8.84
C LYS A 7 4.83 -3.08 9.52
N GLY A 8 5.11 -4.23 10.14
CA GLY A 8 6.42 -4.49 10.75
C GLY A 8 7.59 -4.49 9.75
N LYS A 9 7.34 -4.89 8.50
CA LYS A 9 8.32 -4.89 7.40
C LYS A 9 8.11 -3.73 6.41
N TRP A 10 7.37 -2.68 6.78
CA TRP A 10 6.91 -1.66 5.82
C TRP A 10 8.09 -0.97 5.13
N LYS A 11 9.17 -0.71 5.86
CA LYS A 11 10.39 -0.14 5.29
C LYS A 11 11.05 -1.00 4.21
N GLN A 12 10.86 -2.32 4.24
CA GLN A 12 11.35 -3.24 3.20
C GLN A 12 10.33 -3.37 2.06
N THR A 13 9.04 -3.44 2.37
CA THR A 13 7.97 -3.64 1.38
C THR A 13 7.54 -2.33 0.69
N LYS A 14 7.87 -1.15 1.22
CA LYS A 14 7.55 0.14 0.58
C LYS A 14 8.15 0.28 -0.81
N GLY A 15 9.34 -0.27 -1.06
CA GLY A 15 9.92 -0.31 -2.41
C GLY A 15 9.11 -1.15 -3.39
N GLN A 16 8.41 -2.19 -2.92
CA GLN A 16 7.47 -2.97 -3.72
C GLN A 16 6.15 -2.20 -3.91
N ALA A 17 5.68 -1.50 -2.88
CA ALA A 17 4.51 -0.63 -2.98
C ALA A 17 4.74 0.47 -4.02
N GLN A 18 5.90 1.13 -4.01
CA GLN A 18 6.28 2.13 -5.01
C GLN A 18 6.31 1.56 -6.42
N GLN A 19 6.80 0.33 -6.60
CA GLN A 19 6.78 -0.34 -7.91
C GLN A 19 5.36 -0.68 -8.37
N LYS A 20 4.48 -1.09 -7.45
CA LYS A 20 3.07 -1.41 -7.77
C LYS A 20 2.28 -0.15 -8.11
N TRP A 21 2.47 0.90 -7.31
CA TRP A 21 1.82 2.19 -7.45
C TRP A 21 2.86 3.26 -7.78
N GLY A 22 3.32 3.29 -9.04
CA GLY A 22 4.38 4.21 -9.49
C GLY A 22 4.12 5.71 -9.29
N ASP A 23 2.89 6.09 -8.91
CA ASP A 23 2.52 7.48 -8.57
C ASP A 23 2.74 7.81 -7.09
N LEU A 24 2.85 6.79 -6.24
CA LEU A 24 3.19 6.94 -4.82
C LEU A 24 4.69 7.17 -4.70
N THR A 25 5.06 8.28 -4.06
CA THR A 25 6.45 8.59 -3.77
C THR A 25 6.89 7.91 -2.48
N ASP A 26 8.20 7.84 -2.24
CA ASP A 26 8.73 7.32 -0.97
C ASP A 26 8.18 8.12 0.23
N ASP A 27 7.96 9.43 0.07
CA ASP A 27 7.38 10.30 1.11
C ASP A 27 5.91 9.96 1.41
N ASP A 28 5.11 9.70 0.37
CA ASP A 28 3.72 9.24 0.54
C ASP A 28 3.68 7.91 1.29
N LEU A 29 4.56 6.98 0.91
CA LEU A 29 4.67 5.67 1.54
C LEU A 29 5.21 5.75 2.97
N ASP A 30 6.12 6.68 3.27
CA ASP A 30 6.61 6.89 4.64
C ASP A 30 5.50 7.46 5.53
N LYS A 31 4.68 8.39 5.02
CA LYS A 31 3.48 8.91 5.73
C LYS A 31 2.46 7.82 6.05
N ILE A 32 2.25 6.90 5.11
CA ILE A 32 1.34 5.76 5.30
C ILE A 32 1.80 4.88 6.47
N ASP A 33 3.11 4.75 6.72
CA ASP A 33 3.70 3.98 7.83
C ASP A 33 3.13 2.55 7.93
N GLY A 34 2.83 1.93 6.79
CA GLY A 34 2.23 0.60 6.71
C GLY A 34 0.83 0.53 7.30
N ARG A 35 0.07 1.61 7.31
CA ARG A 35 -1.36 1.63 7.68
C ARG A 35 -2.21 1.34 6.45
N ARG A 36 -3.04 0.30 6.55
CA ARG A 36 -3.91 -0.15 5.45
C ARG A 36 -4.87 0.94 5.01
N GLU A 37 -5.50 1.60 5.98
CA GLU A 37 -6.50 2.63 5.74
C GLU A 37 -5.91 3.86 5.05
N GLU A 38 -4.73 4.31 5.48
CA GLU A 38 -3.99 5.41 4.83
C GLU A 38 -3.64 5.04 3.38
N LEU A 39 -3.11 3.83 3.14
CA LEU A 39 -2.77 3.38 1.78
C LEU A 39 -4.01 3.37 0.88
N VAL A 40 -5.14 2.88 1.39
CA VAL A 40 -6.42 2.90 0.67
C VAL A 40 -6.89 4.33 0.42
N GLY A 41 -6.73 5.25 1.38
CA GLY A 41 -7.06 6.68 1.23
C GLY A 41 -6.23 7.33 0.13
N VAL A 42 -4.91 7.19 0.20
CA VAL A 42 -3.98 7.77 -0.79
C VAL A 42 -4.24 7.18 -2.17
N ILE A 43 -4.52 5.88 -2.31
CA ILE A 43 -4.86 5.29 -3.61
C ILE A 43 -6.16 5.87 -4.17
N GLN A 44 -7.19 6.08 -3.33
CA GLN A 44 -8.43 6.74 -3.77
C GLN A 44 -8.15 8.17 -4.25
N GLU A 45 -7.36 8.95 -3.50
CA GLU A 45 -7.06 10.34 -3.84
C GLU A 45 -6.16 10.48 -5.07
N ARG A 46 -5.11 9.66 -5.18
CA ARG A 46 -4.11 9.73 -6.26
C ARG A 46 -4.62 9.15 -7.57
N TYR A 47 -5.26 7.99 -7.50
CA TYR A 47 -5.73 7.28 -8.69
C TYR A 47 -7.21 7.54 -9.01
N GLY A 48 -7.93 8.30 -8.17
CA GLY A 48 -9.36 8.54 -8.35
C GLY A 48 -10.21 7.26 -8.28
N LYS A 49 -9.69 6.22 -7.61
CA LYS A 49 -10.34 4.91 -7.54
C LYS A 49 -11.42 4.89 -6.47
N GLY A 50 -12.48 4.11 -6.72
CA GLY A 50 -13.47 3.82 -5.69
C GLY A 50 -12.85 3.04 -4.53
N LYS A 51 -13.42 3.19 -3.32
CA LYS A 51 -12.98 2.50 -2.11
C LYS A 51 -12.79 0.99 -2.32
N GLU A 52 -13.74 0.33 -2.97
CA GLU A 52 -13.65 -1.11 -3.24
C GLU A 52 -12.44 -1.50 -4.09
N GLU A 53 -12.12 -0.68 -5.09
CA GLU A 53 -10.99 -0.95 -5.97
C GLU A 53 -9.66 -0.68 -5.27
N ALA A 54 -9.58 0.41 -4.51
CA ALA A 54 -8.42 0.68 -3.66
C ALA A 54 -8.20 -0.42 -2.62
N GLU A 55 -9.26 -0.87 -1.94
CA GLU A 55 -9.19 -2.00 -1.00
C GLU A 55 -8.74 -3.30 -1.68
N ARG A 56 -9.21 -3.55 -2.90
CA ARG A 56 -8.81 -4.71 -3.70
C ARG A 56 -7.32 -4.66 -4.04
N GLU A 57 -6.80 -3.52 -4.47
CA GLU A 57 -5.38 -3.35 -4.78
C GLU A 57 -4.49 -3.54 -3.56
N VAL A 58 -4.90 -2.99 -2.42
CA VAL A 58 -4.16 -3.14 -1.16
C VAL A 58 -4.19 -4.60 -0.68
N LYS A 59 -5.33 -5.28 -0.83
CA LYS A 59 -5.43 -6.72 -0.54
C LYS A 59 -4.56 -7.55 -1.48
N GLU A 60 -4.49 -7.18 -2.76
CA GLU A 60 -3.63 -7.85 -3.73
C GLU A 60 -2.14 -7.63 -3.42
N PHE A 61 -1.77 -6.42 -2.98
CA PHE A 61 -0.42 -6.14 -2.48
C PHE A 61 -0.07 -6.98 -1.25
N GLU A 62 -1.02 -7.12 -0.31
CA GLU A 62 -0.85 -8.01 0.85
C GLU A 62 -0.56 -9.45 0.44
N SER A 63 -1.26 -9.93 -0.60
CA SER A 63 -1.04 -11.27 -1.16
C SER A 63 0.29 -11.37 -1.92
N SER A 64 0.67 -10.32 -2.65
CA SER A 64 1.90 -10.24 -3.45
C SER A 64 3.17 -10.18 -2.60
N CYS A 65 3.10 -9.73 -1.35
CA CYS A 65 4.24 -9.74 -0.41
C CYS A 65 4.52 -11.13 0.21
N ASN A 66 3.82 -12.20 -0.20
CA ASN A 66 3.99 -13.55 0.35
C ASN A 66 5.15 -14.35 -0.27
N CYS A 67 6.25 -13.70 -0.65
CA CYS A 67 7.51 -14.37 -0.99
C CYS A 67 8.30 -14.75 0.27
#